data_AF-A0A356EVD5-F1
#
_entry.id   AF-A0A356EVD5-F1
#
_cell.length_a   1.000
_cell.length_b   1.000
_cell.length_c   1.000
_cell.angle_alpha   90.00
_cell.angle_beta   90.00
_cell.angle_gamma   90.00
#
_symmetry.space_group_name_H-M   'P 1'
#
loop_
_entity.id
_entity.type
_entity.pdbx_description
1 polymer ?
#
loop_
_entity_poly.entity_id
_entity_poly.type
_entity_poly.pdbx_seq_one_letter_code
_entity_poly.pdbx_strand_id
1 'polypeptide(L)'
;MATSMKRVGSRVTRLNSPRRVITMAAISAILLSVGQSHAVASEKTLDLTAFLDRLISVDHLPQPVDGRTRMESTWSRKGDNADAADFKRLDGERNVLLDVEGPGCVHRIFTGRLWQAVAGTKIRVFLDGDETPVFDMTVNEFFNDHGGPFPYPLVFHKTYPGILFPIPFAKHCRIELYHPEAKNWGNYWQVTYTQYAKDIPVETLRWPLSDGEKKAVERVCRQWLRAESSPPAAPDTWTVQRTIALKPEASESIDLDGGGVIRQIRLHSTPSTPEAMKQVKIRLLWDGSEKAAVEMPIGYFFGNVETGYNDEFHSLLMGVGNGFSYCRFPMPFASGAKMQFVNDGNETVALRVELDVVGCDPRMVPPGRFHAELRGTKLEANWANLGEISKKGPLNWPVHEVLDVNGSRGKYVGVFLHVDWPSERWWGEGDWLIWADEEGWPPSYHGTGSEEYFNSGWCEFDRKAISGIIREPIMRPGHVGVYSFHLNDSFSFSNRLLVAVEMWPTTGRDQTPKGFWQSTAYWYEFPPPSREVGN
;
A
#
# COMPACT_ATOMS: atom_id res chain seq x y z
N MET A 1 31.39 -16.42 87.62
CA MET A 1 31.11 -15.75 86.33
C MET A 1 29.63 -16.03 86.02
N ALA A 2 28.69 -15.29 86.60
CA ALA A 2 28.23 -13.95 86.21
C ALA A 2 27.64 -13.94 84.78
N THR A 3 26.40 -13.57 84.48
CA THR A 3 25.16 -13.30 85.24
C THR A 3 24.04 -13.34 84.18
N SER A 4 22.97 -14.11 84.36
CA SER A 4 21.69 -13.90 83.65
C SER A 4 20.55 -14.49 84.48
N MET A 5 19.80 -13.60 85.11
CA MET A 5 18.53 -13.79 85.83
C MET A 5 17.48 -12.98 85.03
N LYS A 6 16.18 -13.28 84.97
CA LYS A 6 15.28 -14.22 85.64
C LYS A 6 13.97 -14.26 84.83
N ARG A 7 13.30 -15.41 84.76
CA ARG A 7 11.86 -15.55 84.45
C ARG A 7 11.02 -15.19 85.67
N VAL A 8 9.78 -14.70 85.46
CA VAL A 8 8.54 -15.14 86.13
C VAL A 8 7.35 -14.76 85.23
N GLY A 9 6.34 -15.63 85.10
CA GLY A 9 5.08 -15.33 84.39
C GLY A 9 3.84 -15.46 85.29
N SER A 10 2.64 -15.31 84.72
CA SER A 10 1.40 -16.06 85.02
C SER A 10 0.13 -15.35 84.49
N ARG A 11 -0.91 -16.16 84.24
CA ARG A 11 -2.25 -15.87 83.68
C ARG A 11 -3.13 -15.01 84.61
N VAL A 12 -4.22 -14.42 84.06
CA VAL A 12 -5.66 -14.68 84.39
C VAL A 12 -6.59 -13.58 83.82
N THR A 13 -7.88 -13.94 83.73
CA THR A 13 -9.11 -13.53 83.00
C THR A 13 -9.84 -12.18 83.23
N ARG A 14 -10.55 -11.75 82.16
CA ARG A 14 -11.98 -11.28 81.99
C ARG A 14 -12.58 -9.98 82.61
N LEU A 15 -13.53 -9.43 81.82
CA LEU A 15 -14.71 -8.54 82.07
C LEU A 15 -14.40 -7.02 82.20
N ASN A 16 -15.11 -6.05 81.57
CA ASN A 16 -16.54 -5.88 81.23
C ASN A 16 -16.80 -4.89 80.06
N SER A 17 -18.00 -5.03 79.48
CA SER A 17 -18.75 -4.37 78.36
C SER A 17 -19.24 -2.91 78.60
N PRO A 18 -20.17 -2.24 77.84
CA PRO A 18 -20.98 -2.66 76.66
C PRO A 18 -21.27 -1.62 75.53
N ARG A 19 -21.95 -2.13 74.48
CA ARG A 19 -23.01 -1.53 73.61
C ARG A 19 -22.71 -1.60 72.11
N ARG A 20 -23.22 -2.67 71.47
CA ARG A 20 -23.58 -2.67 70.03
C ARG A 20 -25.10 -2.79 69.93
N VAL A 21 -25.67 -1.82 69.24
CA VAL A 21 -27.09 -1.77 68.84
C VAL A 21 -27.27 -2.68 67.63
N ILE A 22 -28.29 -3.52 67.70
CA ILE A 22 -28.78 -4.37 66.62
C ILE A 22 -29.80 -3.56 65.83
N THR A 23 -29.62 -3.47 64.50
CA THR A 23 -30.71 -3.09 63.59
C THR A 23 -30.75 -4.11 62.46
N MET A 24 -31.87 -4.85 62.38
CA MET A 24 -32.26 -5.67 61.24
C MET A 24 -32.42 -4.80 59.99
N ALA A 25 -31.96 -5.29 58.84
CA ALA A 25 -32.45 -4.84 57.54
C ALA A 25 -32.59 -6.05 56.60
N ALA A 26 -33.73 -6.07 55.91
CA ALA A 26 -34.33 -7.19 55.22
C ALA A 26 -33.59 -7.63 53.95
N ILE A 27 -33.72 -8.91 53.63
CA ILE A 27 -33.29 -9.53 52.37
C ILE A 27 -34.31 -9.15 51.29
N SER A 28 -33.88 -8.34 50.32
CA SER A 28 -34.56 -8.19 49.02
C SER A 28 -33.64 -8.77 47.96
N ALA A 29 -34.06 -9.88 47.36
CA ALA A 29 -33.43 -10.45 46.18
C ALA A 29 -33.72 -9.56 44.98
N ILE A 30 -32.69 -8.90 44.44
CA ILE A 30 -32.75 -8.23 43.14
C ILE A 30 -31.92 -9.08 42.18
N LEU A 31 -32.63 -9.76 41.27
CA LEU A 31 -32.07 -10.30 40.04
C LEU A 31 -31.53 -9.13 39.21
N LEU A 32 -30.22 -8.89 39.28
CA LEU A 32 -29.52 -8.04 38.32
C LEU A 32 -29.29 -8.87 37.06
N SER A 33 -30.19 -8.73 36.10
CA SER A 33 -29.89 -9.02 34.71
C SER A 33 -28.73 -8.09 34.30
N VAL A 34 -27.53 -8.63 34.23
CA VAL A 34 -26.40 -7.94 33.60
C VAL A 34 -26.70 -7.91 32.11
N GLY A 35 -27.41 -6.87 31.67
CA GLY A 35 -27.47 -6.52 30.27
C GLY A 35 -26.04 -6.22 29.83
N GLN A 36 -25.47 -7.10 29.01
CA GLN A 36 -24.26 -6.78 28.26
C GLN A 36 -24.62 -5.65 27.29
N SER A 37 -24.45 -4.41 27.74
CA SER A 37 -24.32 -3.27 26.86
C SER A 37 -23.04 -3.48 26.06
N HIS A 38 -23.19 -4.12 24.90
CA HIS A 38 -22.18 -4.13 23.86
C HIS A 38 -22.01 -2.67 23.47
N ALA A 39 -20.93 -2.04 23.95
CA ALA A 39 -20.44 -0.84 23.32
C ALA A 39 -19.96 -1.29 21.93
N VAL A 40 -20.86 -1.22 20.95
CA VAL A 40 -20.47 -1.19 19.54
C VAL A 40 -19.50 -0.02 19.46
N ALA A 41 -18.22 -0.30 19.23
CA ALA A 41 -17.26 0.73 18.90
C ALA A 41 -17.89 1.51 17.75
N SER A 42 -18.23 2.79 17.94
CA SER A 42 -18.77 3.59 16.85
C SER A 42 -17.73 3.58 15.75
N GLU A 43 -18.04 2.95 14.62
CA GLU A 43 -17.15 2.93 13.48
C GLU A 43 -16.80 4.38 13.13
N LYS A 44 -15.51 4.69 13.15
CA LYS A 44 -15.02 6.04 12.92
C LYS A 44 -15.38 6.40 11.47
N THR A 45 -16.23 7.42 11.31
CA THR A 45 -16.58 7.98 10.00
C THR A 45 -15.31 8.30 9.20
N LEU A 46 -15.29 7.88 7.93
CA LEU A 46 -14.24 8.21 6.99
C LEU A 46 -14.53 9.57 6.35
N ASP A 47 -14.00 10.62 6.95
CA ASP A 47 -14.01 11.98 6.40
C ASP A 47 -12.72 12.28 5.61
N LEU A 48 -12.64 13.48 5.01
CA LEU A 48 -11.45 13.91 4.27
C LEU A 48 -10.17 13.87 5.14
N THR A 49 -10.26 14.24 6.43
CA THR A 49 -9.09 14.25 7.31
C THR A 49 -8.59 12.83 7.57
N ALA A 50 -9.48 11.86 7.74
CA ALA A 50 -9.13 10.45 7.87
C ALA A 50 -8.39 9.92 6.63
N PHE A 51 -8.83 10.31 5.43
CA PHE A 51 -8.13 9.95 4.19
C PHE A 51 -6.77 10.64 4.05
N LEU A 52 -6.67 11.93 4.40
CA LEU A 52 -5.40 12.66 4.39
C LEU A 52 -4.40 12.08 5.41
N ASP A 53 -4.85 11.67 6.59
CA ASP A 53 -4.01 11.02 7.59
C ASP A 53 -3.45 9.67 7.09
N ARG A 54 -4.24 8.92 6.33
CA ARG A 54 -3.79 7.66 5.69
C ARG A 54 -2.78 7.87 4.56
N LEU A 55 -2.65 9.08 4.00
CA LEU A 55 -1.58 9.38 3.05
C LEU A 55 -0.20 9.51 3.72
N ILE A 56 -0.13 9.64 5.05
CA ILE A 56 1.12 9.84 5.79
C ILE A 56 1.33 8.85 6.93
N SER A 57 0.28 8.19 7.39
CA SER A 57 0.32 7.11 8.36
C SER A 57 0.22 5.77 7.68
N VAL A 58 1.02 4.81 8.15
CA VAL A 58 1.05 3.44 7.62
C VAL A 58 0.35 2.44 8.56
N ASP A 59 -0.05 2.87 9.76
CA ASP A 59 -0.62 2.01 10.81
C ASP A 59 -1.94 1.33 10.41
N HIS A 60 -2.61 1.86 9.38
CA HIS A 60 -3.86 1.33 8.83
C HIS A 60 -3.64 0.19 7.81
N LEU A 61 -2.43 0.02 7.28
CA LEU A 61 -2.13 -1.01 6.29
C LEU A 61 -2.39 -2.44 6.81
N PRO A 62 -1.96 -2.84 8.03
CA PRO A 62 -2.24 -4.17 8.58
C PRO A 62 -3.66 -4.32 9.18
N GLN A 63 -4.59 -3.42 8.89
CA GLN A 63 -6.00 -3.53 9.31
C GLN A 63 -6.87 -3.97 8.13
N PRO A 64 -7.88 -4.83 8.30
CA PRO A 64 -8.82 -5.11 7.23
C PRO A 64 -9.57 -3.84 6.83
N VAL A 65 -9.91 -3.72 5.54
CA VAL A 65 -10.78 -2.67 5.02
C VAL A 65 -11.94 -3.35 4.31
N ASP A 66 -13.17 -2.97 4.63
CA ASP A 66 -14.36 -3.44 3.94
C ASP A 66 -14.68 -2.53 2.76
N GLY A 67 -13.87 -2.67 1.71
CA GLY A 67 -14.00 -1.91 0.48
C GLY A 67 -13.22 -2.53 -0.67
N ARG A 68 -13.62 -2.19 -1.89
CA ARG A 68 -13.01 -2.68 -3.13
C ARG A 68 -12.44 -1.52 -3.93
N THR A 69 -11.13 -1.56 -4.15
CA THR A 69 -10.45 -0.64 -5.06
C THR A 69 -10.69 -1.08 -6.50
N ARG A 70 -11.10 -0.15 -7.34
CA ARG A 70 -11.44 -0.33 -8.76
C ARG A 70 -10.87 0.82 -9.58
N MET A 71 -10.85 0.66 -10.89
CA MET A 71 -10.51 1.71 -11.85
C MET A 71 -11.54 1.78 -12.97
N GLU A 72 -12.00 2.99 -13.28
CA GLU A 72 -12.56 3.29 -14.60
C GLU A 72 -11.46 3.95 -15.42
N SER A 73 -11.21 3.44 -16.62
CA SER A 73 -10.23 4.03 -17.54
C SER A 73 -10.72 3.95 -18.97
N THR A 74 -10.00 4.61 -19.87
CA THR A 74 -10.28 4.59 -21.32
C THR A 74 -9.59 3.43 -22.05
N TRP A 75 -9.20 2.37 -21.32
CA TRP A 75 -8.59 1.17 -21.88
C TRP A 75 -9.40 0.62 -23.07
N SER A 76 -8.71 0.14 -24.08
CA SER A 76 -9.33 -0.34 -25.30
C SER A 76 -10.07 -1.64 -25.04
N ARG A 77 -11.38 -1.63 -25.27
CA ARG A 77 -12.20 -2.84 -25.08
C ARG A 77 -11.86 -3.98 -26.05
N LYS A 78 -11.06 -3.68 -27.08
CA LYS A 78 -10.52 -4.67 -28.01
C LYS A 78 -9.28 -5.39 -27.44
N GLY A 79 -8.69 -4.86 -26.36
CA GLY A 79 -7.45 -5.33 -25.75
C GLY A 79 -6.20 -4.97 -26.55
N ASP A 80 -6.26 -3.95 -27.41
CA ASP A 80 -5.11 -3.38 -28.11
C ASP A 80 -4.66 -2.08 -27.42
N ASN A 81 -3.52 -1.52 -27.82
CA ASN A 81 -2.92 -0.32 -27.20
C ASN A 81 -3.60 1.01 -27.60
N ALA A 82 -4.93 1.01 -27.78
CA ALA A 82 -5.71 2.16 -28.26
C ALA A 82 -6.51 2.82 -27.13
N ASP A 83 -5.89 2.99 -25.97
CA ASP A 83 -6.51 3.27 -24.65
C ASP A 83 -6.99 4.72 -24.43
N ALA A 84 -7.41 5.39 -25.50
CA ALA A 84 -7.63 6.83 -25.51
C ALA A 84 -9.09 7.27 -25.39
N ALA A 85 -10.05 6.43 -25.82
CA ALA A 85 -11.41 6.89 -26.13
C ALA A 85 -12.55 5.99 -25.62
N ASP A 86 -12.24 4.87 -24.98
CA ASP A 86 -13.24 3.92 -24.48
C ASP A 86 -13.81 4.36 -23.11
N PHE A 87 -14.46 5.53 -23.07
CA PHE A 87 -15.08 6.06 -21.86
C PHE A 87 -16.13 5.13 -21.26
N LYS A 88 -16.39 5.25 -19.95
CA LYS A 88 -17.45 4.50 -19.25
C LYS A 88 -18.79 4.65 -19.96
N ARG A 89 -19.15 5.89 -20.33
CA ARG A 89 -20.37 6.20 -21.10
C ARG A 89 -20.24 7.53 -21.85
N LEU A 90 -20.88 7.62 -23.01
CA LEU A 90 -21.02 8.86 -23.79
C LEU A 90 -22.47 9.37 -23.70
N ASP A 91 -22.67 10.54 -23.09
CA ASP A 91 -23.98 11.14 -22.83
C ASP A 91 -24.13 12.48 -23.56
N GLY A 92 -24.25 12.42 -24.90
CA GLY A 92 -24.41 13.58 -25.77
C GLY A 92 -23.11 14.38 -25.90
N GLU A 93 -23.02 15.50 -25.20
CA GLU A 93 -21.82 16.36 -25.12
C GLU A 93 -20.99 16.06 -23.86
N ARG A 94 -21.18 14.90 -23.24
CA ARG A 94 -20.50 14.52 -22.00
C ARG A 94 -19.81 13.18 -22.16
N ASN A 95 -18.54 13.12 -21.76
CA ASN A 95 -17.84 11.85 -21.60
C ASN A 95 -17.82 11.53 -20.11
N VAL A 96 -18.55 10.49 -19.70
CA VAL A 96 -18.61 10.07 -18.30
C VAL A 96 -17.39 9.21 -18.01
N LEU A 97 -16.59 9.63 -17.03
CA LEU A 97 -15.39 8.92 -16.55
C LEU A 97 -15.74 7.97 -15.41
N LEU A 98 -16.59 8.42 -14.48
CA LEU A 98 -17.02 7.65 -13.32
C LEU A 98 -18.50 7.92 -13.06
N ASP A 99 -19.24 6.89 -12.63
CA ASP A 99 -20.63 6.96 -12.21
C ASP A 99 -20.89 5.77 -11.28
N VAL A 100 -20.77 5.99 -9.98
CA VAL A 100 -20.77 4.92 -8.97
C VAL A 100 -21.63 5.27 -7.76
N GLU A 101 -22.46 4.31 -7.34
CA GLU A 101 -23.34 4.41 -6.18
C GLU A 101 -22.67 3.85 -4.90
N GLY A 102 -23.19 4.24 -3.73
CA GLY A 102 -22.69 3.84 -2.43
C GLY A 102 -21.55 4.70 -1.87
N PRO A 103 -21.14 4.44 -0.62
CA PRO A 103 -20.05 5.17 0.02
C PRO A 103 -18.71 4.80 -0.63
N GLY A 104 -17.84 5.79 -0.82
CA GLY A 104 -16.56 5.59 -1.49
C GLY A 104 -15.63 6.79 -1.40
N CYS A 105 -14.45 6.63 -2.00
CA CYS A 105 -13.50 7.72 -2.17
C CYS A 105 -12.74 7.55 -3.48
N VAL A 106 -12.69 8.59 -4.31
CA VAL A 106 -11.75 8.66 -5.42
C VAL A 106 -10.37 8.97 -4.84
N HIS A 107 -9.36 8.20 -5.23
CA HIS A 107 -7.98 8.34 -4.74
C HIS A 107 -7.05 8.91 -5.80
N ARG A 108 -7.38 8.69 -7.08
CA ARG A 108 -6.54 9.10 -8.20
C ARG A 108 -7.41 9.45 -9.40
N ILE A 109 -7.13 10.60 -10.00
CA ILE A 109 -7.59 10.95 -11.35
C ILE A 109 -6.35 11.29 -12.14
N PHE A 110 -6.20 10.69 -13.32
CA PHE A 110 -5.01 10.80 -14.12
C PHE A 110 -5.40 10.88 -15.59
N THR A 111 -4.68 11.70 -16.35
CA THR A 111 -4.92 11.87 -17.78
C THR A 111 -3.60 11.95 -18.53
N GLY A 112 -3.63 11.57 -19.81
CA GLY A 112 -2.50 11.83 -20.72
C GLY A 112 -2.26 13.32 -20.97
N ARG A 113 -1.34 13.62 -21.88
CA ARG A 113 -0.87 14.99 -22.18
C ARG A 113 -2.03 15.93 -22.50
N LEU A 114 -2.04 17.09 -21.83
CA LEU A 114 -3.02 18.15 -22.05
C LEU A 114 -2.70 18.92 -23.33
N TRP A 115 -3.14 18.39 -24.47
CA TRP A 115 -3.19 19.15 -25.71
C TRP A 115 -4.29 20.20 -25.66
N GLN A 116 -4.25 21.20 -26.55
CA GLN A 116 -5.26 22.28 -26.60
C GLN A 116 -6.71 21.76 -26.58
N ALA A 117 -6.97 20.63 -27.24
CA ALA A 117 -8.30 20.02 -27.31
C ALA A 117 -8.81 19.44 -25.98
N VAL A 118 -7.93 19.04 -25.06
CA VAL A 118 -8.29 18.50 -23.73
C VAL A 118 -8.23 19.59 -22.68
N ALA A 119 -7.26 20.49 -22.80
CA ALA A 119 -7.01 21.56 -21.85
C ALA A 119 -8.23 22.49 -21.65
N GLY A 120 -8.97 22.77 -22.72
CA GLY A 120 -10.17 23.63 -22.68
C GLY A 120 -11.47 22.92 -22.27
N THR A 121 -11.46 21.59 -22.15
CA THR A 121 -12.61 20.81 -21.69
C THR A 121 -12.83 21.04 -20.19
N LYS A 122 -14.08 21.06 -19.74
CA LYS A 122 -14.42 21.13 -18.32
C LYS A 122 -14.46 19.74 -17.72
N ILE A 123 -13.81 19.55 -16.58
CA ILE A 123 -14.05 18.41 -15.70
C ILE A 123 -15.10 18.81 -14.66
N ARG A 124 -16.13 17.98 -14.51
CA ARG A 124 -17.20 18.17 -13.53
C ARG A 124 -17.27 16.98 -12.59
N VAL A 125 -17.26 17.26 -11.29
CA VAL A 125 -17.36 16.24 -10.22
C VAL A 125 -18.64 16.51 -9.43
N PHE A 126 -19.56 15.56 -9.44
CA PHE A 126 -20.82 15.61 -8.70
C PHE A 126 -20.78 14.57 -7.58
N LEU A 127 -21.24 14.95 -6.39
CA LEU A 127 -21.24 14.08 -5.20
C LEU A 127 -22.66 13.99 -4.65
N ASP A 128 -23.04 12.79 -4.23
CA ASP A 128 -24.28 12.48 -3.51
C ASP A 128 -25.59 12.96 -4.17
N GLY A 129 -25.60 13.01 -5.51
CA GLY A 129 -26.76 13.44 -6.28
C GLY A 129 -27.01 14.95 -6.29
N ASP A 130 -26.04 15.77 -5.84
CA ASP A 130 -26.13 17.22 -6.01
C ASP A 130 -26.17 17.59 -7.51
N GLU A 131 -27.05 18.52 -7.88
CA GLU A 131 -27.12 19.05 -9.24
C GLU A 131 -25.95 20.00 -9.53
N THR A 132 -25.38 20.61 -8.50
CA THR A 132 -24.21 21.48 -8.62
C THR A 132 -22.93 20.67 -8.40
N PRO A 133 -22.01 20.63 -9.37
CA PRO A 133 -20.75 19.92 -9.19
C PRO A 133 -19.85 20.66 -8.17
N VAL A 134 -19.14 19.90 -7.34
CA VAL A 134 -18.15 20.44 -6.38
C VAL A 134 -16.93 21.04 -7.10
N PHE A 135 -16.61 20.51 -8.29
CA PHE A 135 -15.62 21.06 -9.21
C PHE A 135 -16.26 21.23 -10.59
N ASP A 136 -16.21 22.42 -11.16
CA ASP A 136 -16.56 22.73 -12.56
C ASP A 136 -15.57 23.76 -13.08
N MET A 137 -14.49 23.26 -13.67
CA MET A 137 -13.37 24.06 -14.17
C MET A 137 -12.72 23.36 -15.35
N THR A 138 -11.86 24.05 -16.08
CA THR A 138 -11.12 23.43 -17.17
C THR A 138 -10.17 22.34 -16.64
N VAL A 139 -9.86 21.34 -17.47
CA VAL A 139 -8.89 20.30 -17.13
C VAL A 139 -7.53 20.93 -16.78
N ASN A 140 -7.12 21.98 -17.48
CA ASN A 140 -5.90 22.71 -17.15
C ASN A 140 -5.93 23.32 -15.75
N GLU A 141 -7.05 23.94 -15.34
CA GLU A 141 -7.19 24.51 -13.99
C GLU A 141 -7.22 23.42 -12.92
N PHE A 142 -7.91 22.30 -13.19
CA PHE A 142 -8.06 21.20 -12.24
C PHE A 142 -6.73 20.56 -11.85
N PHE A 143 -5.83 20.39 -12.83
CA PHE A 143 -4.51 19.83 -12.61
C PHE A 143 -3.40 20.89 -12.42
N ASN A 144 -3.75 22.18 -12.36
CA ASN A 144 -2.77 23.25 -12.12
C ASN A 144 -2.23 23.16 -10.68
N ASP A 145 -0.98 22.75 -10.55
CA ASP A 145 -0.27 22.68 -9.27
C ASP A 145 0.17 24.05 -8.71
N HIS A 146 -0.03 25.12 -9.49
CA HIS A 146 0.23 26.52 -9.12
C HIS A 146 -1.07 27.35 -9.20
N GLY A 147 -1.92 27.22 -8.19
CA GLY A 147 -3.16 28.02 -8.05
C GLY A 147 -4.44 27.31 -8.50
N GLY A 148 -4.36 26.03 -8.86
CA GLY A 148 -5.54 25.16 -8.98
C GLY A 148 -6.10 24.72 -7.61
N PRO A 149 -7.05 23.78 -7.59
CA PRO A 149 -7.76 23.37 -6.37
C PRO A 149 -6.87 22.58 -5.40
N PHE A 150 -5.85 21.88 -5.90
CA PHE A 150 -4.99 21.03 -5.08
C PHE A 150 -3.54 21.53 -5.11
N PRO A 151 -2.76 21.37 -4.03
CA PRO A 151 -1.34 21.70 -4.03
C PRO A 151 -0.45 20.51 -4.44
N TYR A 152 0.71 20.78 -5.06
CA TYR A 152 1.77 19.78 -5.21
C TYR A 152 2.22 19.25 -3.83
N PRO A 153 2.50 17.95 -3.67
CA PRO A 153 2.47 16.85 -4.66
C PRO A 153 1.14 16.09 -4.74
N LEU A 154 0.04 16.57 -4.16
CA LEU A 154 -1.29 15.94 -4.30
C LEU A 154 -1.94 16.21 -5.66
N VAL A 155 -1.38 17.14 -6.43
CA VAL A 155 -1.52 17.27 -7.88
C VAL A 155 -0.11 17.40 -8.47
N PHE A 156 0.10 16.88 -9.66
CA PHE A 156 1.39 16.96 -10.32
C PHE A 156 1.23 16.94 -11.83
N HIS A 157 2.18 17.59 -12.52
CA HIS A 157 2.25 17.73 -13.97
C HIS A 157 3.60 17.27 -14.54
N LYS A 158 4.38 16.48 -13.78
CA LYS A 158 5.77 16.15 -14.13
C LYS A 158 5.89 15.48 -15.51
N THR A 159 5.40 14.25 -15.64
CA THR A 159 5.39 13.48 -16.89
C THR A 159 4.00 13.42 -17.50
N TYR A 160 2.99 13.18 -16.66
CA TYR A 160 1.57 13.35 -16.96
C TYR A 160 0.82 14.04 -15.81
N PRO A 161 -0.30 14.73 -16.11
CA PRO A 161 -1.21 15.25 -15.11
C PRO A 161 -1.88 14.16 -14.27
N GLY A 162 -1.81 14.33 -12.96
CA GLY A 162 -2.53 13.48 -12.02
C GLY A 162 -2.85 14.19 -10.72
N ILE A 163 -3.89 13.72 -10.03
CA ILE A 163 -4.14 14.02 -8.62
C ILE A 163 -4.06 12.75 -7.79
N LEU A 164 -3.63 12.90 -6.55
CA LEU A 164 -3.69 11.90 -5.47
C LEU A 164 -4.49 12.44 -4.27
N PHE A 165 -5.23 13.53 -4.47
CA PHE A 165 -6.11 14.12 -3.47
C PHE A 165 -7.38 13.24 -3.29
N PRO A 166 -7.73 12.84 -2.05
CA PRO A 166 -8.90 12.02 -1.80
C PRO A 166 -10.21 12.82 -1.95
N ILE A 167 -11.16 12.30 -2.74
CA ILE A 167 -12.50 12.88 -2.91
C ILE A 167 -13.52 11.87 -2.34
N PRO A 168 -13.85 11.95 -1.03
CA PRO A 168 -14.83 11.07 -0.41
C PRO A 168 -16.28 11.44 -0.77
N PHE A 169 -17.15 10.43 -0.84
CA PHE A 169 -18.58 10.55 -1.11
C PHE A 169 -19.36 9.50 -0.32
N ALA A 170 -20.51 9.87 0.22
CA ALA A 170 -21.31 9.01 1.09
C ALA A 170 -22.30 8.14 0.32
N LYS A 171 -22.78 8.60 -0.84
CA LYS A 171 -23.88 7.99 -1.59
C LYS A 171 -23.59 7.81 -3.06
N HIS A 172 -22.94 8.77 -3.72
CA HIS A 172 -22.74 8.71 -5.16
C HIS A 172 -21.59 9.61 -5.61
N CYS A 173 -20.85 9.18 -6.64
CA CYS A 173 -19.90 10.03 -7.34
C CYS A 173 -20.07 9.89 -8.85
N ARG A 174 -20.22 11.03 -9.54
CA ARG A 174 -20.13 11.12 -10.99
C ARG A 174 -19.04 12.09 -11.39
N ILE A 175 -18.15 11.64 -12.26
CA ILE A 175 -17.11 12.47 -12.88
C ILE A 175 -17.33 12.44 -14.39
N GLU A 176 -17.42 13.61 -15.00
CA GLU A 176 -17.63 13.75 -16.43
C GLU A 176 -16.80 14.89 -17.02
N LEU A 177 -16.50 14.76 -18.30
CA LEU A 177 -15.92 15.80 -19.13
C LEU A 177 -17.04 16.45 -19.94
N TYR A 178 -17.00 17.78 -20.07
CA TYR A 178 -17.97 18.56 -20.82
C TYR A 178 -17.29 19.64 -21.66
N HIS A 179 -17.71 19.80 -22.91
CA HIS A 179 -17.31 20.90 -23.79
C HIS A 179 -18.53 21.32 -24.62
N PRO A 180 -18.89 22.61 -24.64
CA PRO A 180 -20.10 23.09 -25.30
C PRO A 180 -20.04 23.00 -26.83
N GLU A 181 -18.83 23.07 -27.42
CA GLU A 181 -18.65 23.26 -28.87
C GLU A 181 -17.98 22.09 -29.60
N ALA A 182 -17.67 21.00 -28.91
CA ALA A 182 -17.02 19.84 -29.51
C ALA A 182 -17.63 18.56 -28.92
N LYS A 183 -17.42 17.39 -29.52
CA LYS A 183 -17.87 16.09 -28.97
C LYS A 183 -16.70 15.10 -29.02
N ASN A 184 -16.69 14.10 -28.14
CA ASN A 184 -15.75 12.97 -28.14
C ASN A 184 -14.25 13.35 -28.08
N TRP A 185 -13.84 14.10 -27.05
CA TRP A 185 -12.44 14.47 -26.84
C TRP A 185 -11.75 13.43 -25.94
N GLY A 186 -10.76 12.71 -26.47
CA GLY A 186 -9.83 11.84 -25.72
C GLY A 186 -8.69 12.67 -25.11
N ASN A 187 -8.07 12.26 -24.00
CA ASN A 187 -7.08 11.18 -24.07
C ASN A 187 -6.80 10.51 -22.71
N TYR A 188 -6.55 9.19 -22.74
CA TYR A 188 -5.93 8.35 -21.69
C TYR A 188 -6.35 8.69 -20.25
N TRP A 189 -7.61 8.46 -19.91
CA TRP A 189 -8.14 8.75 -18.57
C TRP A 189 -8.09 7.52 -17.68
N GLN A 190 -7.77 7.74 -16.41
CA GLN A 190 -7.87 6.74 -15.35
C GLN A 190 -8.44 7.38 -14.08
N VAL A 191 -9.42 6.73 -13.47
CA VAL A 191 -10.03 7.12 -12.20
C VAL A 191 -9.99 5.92 -11.25
N THR A 192 -9.10 5.96 -10.26
CA THR A 192 -9.02 4.92 -9.22
C THR A 192 -9.84 5.35 -8.02
N TYR A 193 -10.69 4.45 -7.52
CA TYR A 193 -11.54 4.70 -6.36
C TYR A 193 -11.72 3.44 -5.52
N THR A 194 -11.99 3.62 -4.23
CA THR A 194 -12.50 2.56 -3.36
C THR A 194 -13.99 2.72 -3.18
N GLN A 195 -14.75 1.64 -3.38
CA GLN A 195 -16.16 1.54 -3.01
C GLN A 195 -16.27 0.72 -1.72
N TYR A 196 -16.81 1.31 -0.65
CA TYR A 196 -16.96 0.68 0.65
C TYR A 196 -18.28 -0.09 0.74
N ALA A 197 -18.38 -1.02 1.71
CA ALA A 197 -19.66 -1.61 2.09
C ALA A 197 -20.65 -0.51 2.52
N LYS A 198 -21.95 -0.74 2.28
CA LYS A 198 -23.00 0.30 2.40
C LYS A 198 -23.16 0.87 3.81
N ASP A 199 -22.76 0.11 4.82
CA ASP A 199 -22.82 0.44 6.23
C ASP A 199 -21.58 1.21 6.72
N ILE A 200 -20.50 1.24 5.94
CA ILE A 200 -19.31 2.02 6.28
C ILE A 200 -19.62 3.52 6.14
N PRO A 201 -19.58 4.29 7.25
CA PRO A 201 -19.89 5.71 7.21
C PRO A 201 -18.75 6.48 6.55
N VAL A 202 -19.05 7.12 5.41
CA VAL A 202 -18.17 8.07 4.71
C VAL A 202 -18.81 9.45 4.75
N GLU A 203 -18.04 10.50 5.06
CA GLU A 203 -18.50 11.88 4.91
C GLU A 203 -18.07 12.45 3.56
N THR A 204 -19.04 13.01 2.85
CA THR A 204 -18.85 13.63 1.53
C THR A 204 -17.98 14.87 1.61
N LEU A 205 -17.06 15.01 0.65
CA LEU A 205 -16.21 16.19 0.51
C LEU A 205 -17.04 17.46 0.49
N ARG A 206 -16.65 18.43 1.32
CA ARG A 206 -17.18 19.80 1.27
C ARG A 206 -16.13 20.73 0.69
N TRP A 207 -16.58 21.67 -0.14
CA TRP A 207 -15.72 22.66 -0.76
C TRP A 207 -16.30 24.07 -0.59
N PRO A 208 -15.49 25.11 -0.26
CA PRO A 208 -14.06 25.06 -0.01
C PRO A 208 -13.71 24.35 1.30
N LEU A 209 -12.45 23.88 1.41
CA LEU A 209 -11.94 23.21 2.60
C LEU A 209 -12.01 24.10 3.86
N SER A 210 -12.31 23.49 5.00
CA SER A 210 -12.14 24.11 6.32
C SER A 210 -10.67 24.37 6.63
N ASP A 211 -10.39 25.24 7.61
CA ASP A 211 -9.01 25.52 8.04
C ASP A 211 -8.30 24.29 8.63
N GLY A 212 -9.05 23.34 9.20
CA GLY A 212 -8.51 22.07 9.69
C GLY A 212 -8.05 21.17 8.53
N GLU A 213 -8.88 21.05 7.49
CA GLU A 213 -8.57 20.25 6.30
C GLU A 213 -7.41 20.86 5.51
N LYS A 214 -7.34 22.19 5.36
CA LYS A 214 -6.19 22.87 4.75
C LYS A 214 -4.88 22.53 5.47
N LYS A 215 -4.87 22.57 6.80
CA LYS A 215 -3.69 22.18 7.61
C LYS A 215 -3.34 20.69 7.47
N ALA A 216 -4.35 19.83 7.31
CA ALA A 216 -4.12 18.40 7.04
C ALA A 216 -3.46 18.21 5.67
N VAL A 217 -3.94 18.90 4.63
CA VAL A 217 -3.34 18.92 3.30
C VAL A 217 -1.88 19.40 3.35
N GLU A 218 -1.62 20.54 3.99
CA GLU A 218 -0.25 21.09 4.15
C GLU A 218 0.69 20.09 4.86
N ARG A 219 0.18 19.36 5.85
CA ARG A 219 0.94 18.32 6.56
C ARG A 219 1.30 17.17 5.63
N VAL A 220 0.36 16.70 4.81
CA VAL A 220 0.60 15.65 3.81
C VAL A 220 1.67 16.10 2.82
N CYS A 221 1.49 17.28 2.19
CA CYS A 221 2.46 17.79 1.22
C CYS A 221 3.86 17.89 1.79
N ARG A 222 4.02 18.43 3.01
CA ARG A 222 5.32 18.54 3.66
C ARG A 222 5.98 17.18 3.89
N GLN A 223 5.22 16.18 4.32
CA GLN A 223 5.77 14.86 4.59
C GLN A 223 6.14 14.12 3.30
N TRP A 224 5.34 14.25 2.25
CA TRP A 224 5.63 13.65 0.95
C TRP A 224 6.88 14.25 0.30
N LEU A 225 7.00 15.58 0.28
CA LEU A 225 8.21 16.26 -0.21
C LEU A 225 9.46 15.84 0.57
N ARG A 226 9.33 15.65 1.89
CA ARG A 226 10.44 15.14 2.72
C ARG A 226 10.80 13.71 2.37
N ALA A 227 9.80 12.85 2.16
CA ALA A 227 9.99 11.45 1.78
C ALA A 227 10.61 11.29 0.40
N GLU A 228 10.39 12.23 -0.52
CA GLU A 228 11.05 12.26 -1.84
C GLU A 228 12.52 12.66 -1.76
N SER A 229 12.90 13.44 -0.73
CA SER A 229 14.21 14.09 -0.65
C SER A 229 15.17 13.46 0.33
N SER A 230 14.69 12.64 1.27
CA SER A 230 15.51 12.12 2.36
C SER A 230 14.94 10.83 2.96
N PRO A 231 15.79 9.94 3.49
CA PRO A 231 15.31 8.80 4.23
C PRO A 231 14.58 9.25 5.51
N PRO A 232 13.70 8.40 6.07
CA PRO A 232 13.02 8.68 7.34
C PRO A 232 14.02 8.98 8.44
N ALA A 233 13.65 9.84 9.41
CA ALA A 233 14.49 10.08 10.58
C ALA A 233 14.69 8.80 11.40
N ALA A 234 15.80 8.72 12.12
CA ALA A 234 15.99 7.64 13.10
C ALA A 234 15.08 7.92 14.30
N PRO A 235 14.57 6.89 14.99
CA PRO A 235 14.01 7.09 16.32
C PRO A 235 15.11 7.56 17.28
N ASP A 236 14.72 8.14 18.42
CA ASP A 236 15.68 8.56 19.46
C ASP A 236 16.49 7.38 20.00
N THR A 237 15.91 6.17 19.98
CA THR A 237 16.58 4.93 20.34
C THR A 237 15.99 3.78 19.53
N TRP A 238 16.86 2.95 18.96
CA TRP A 238 16.46 1.71 18.30
C TRP A 238 16.13 0.64 19.33
N THR A 239 15.01 -0.07 19.15
CA THR A 239 14.65 -1.21 20.01
C THR A 239 15.63 -2.36 19.84
N VAL A 240 16.08 -2.60 18.61
CA VAL A 240 17.12 -3.60 18.31
C VAL A 240 18.18 -2.97 17.42
N GLN A 241 19.45 -3.18 17.81
CA GLN A 241 20.60 -2.93 16.96
C GLN A 241 21.53 -4.14 17.03
N ARG A 242 21.84 -4.74 15.88
CA ARG A 242 22.68 -5.94 15.77
C ARG A 242 23.63 -5.80 14.60
N THR A 243 24.89 -6.18 14.81
CA THR A 243 25.87 -6.35 13.74
C THR A 243 26.14 -7.84 13.57
N ILE A 244 26.01 -8.33 12.35
CA ILE A 244 26.10 -9.74 11.99
C ILE A 244 27.19 -9.88 10.94
N ALA A 245 28.13 -10.79 11.13
CA ALA A 245 29.10 -11.17 10.11
C ALA A 245 28.67 -12.51 9.49
N LEU A 246 27.97 -12.46 8.37
CA LEU A 246 27.48 -13.64 7.66
C LEU A 246 28.55 -14.20 6.75
N LYS A 247 29.22 -15.26 7.20
CA LYS A 247 30.12 -16.05 6.34
C LYS A 247 29.33 -16.75 5.22
N PRO A 248 29.99 -17.19 4.14
CA PRO A 248 29.37 -18.08 3.14
C PRO A 248 28.64 -19.25 3.80
N GLU A 249 27.45 -19.57 3.29
CA GLU A 249 26.56 -20.64 3.77
C GLU A 249 26.06 -20.49 5.22
N ALA A 250 26.40 -19.37 5.89
CA ALA A 250 25.95 -19.11 7.25
C ALA A 250 24.54 -18.50 7.26
N SER A 251 23.83 -18.73 8.37
CA SER A 251 22.59 -18.04 8.68
C SER A 251 22.60 -17.53 10.11
N GLU A 252 21.99 -16.37 10.32
CA GLU A 252 21.90 -15.69 11.62
C GLU A 252 20.50 -15.13 11.79
N SER A 253 20.01 -15.06 13.03
CA SER A 253 18.63 -14.66 13.32
C SER A 253 18.53 -13.61 14.41
N ILE A 254 17.55 -12.74 14.27
CA ILE A 254 17.08 -11.82 15.30
C ILE A 254 15.66 -12.28 15.66
N ASP A 255 15.52 -12.79 16.88
CA ASP A 255 14.25 -13.25 17.42
C ASP A 255 13.64 -12.14 18.30
N LEU A 256 12.35 -11.89 18.12
CA LEU A 256 11.54 -10.96 18.90
C LEU A 256 10.45 -11.77 19.63
N ASP A 257 10.37 -11.60 20.94
CA ASP A 257 9.39 -12.31 21.77
C ASP A 257 8.12 -11.49 21.99
N GLY A 258 7.00 -12.18 22.22
CA GLY A 258 5.73 -11.56 22.61
C GLY A 258 4.97 -10.89 21.46
N GLY A 259 4.09 -9.94 21.80
CA GLY A 259 3.30 -9.18 20.84
C GLY A 259 3.93 -7.82 20.52
N GLY A 260 3.89 -7.41 19.26
CA GLY A 260 4.39 -6.11 18.84
C GLY A 260 4.22 -5.79 17.37
N VAL A 261 4.77 -4.65 16.96
CA VAL A 261 4.81 -4.19 15.57
C VAL A 261 6.22 -3.69 15.27
N ILE A 262 6.88 -4.27 14.27
CA ILE A 262 8.09 -3.68 13.67
C ILE A 262 7.62 -2.49 12.82
N ARG A 263 8.00 -1.27 13.20
CA ARG A 263 7.61 -0.03 12.51
C ARG A 263 8.62 0.40 11.46
N GLN A 264 9.88 0.03 11.66
CA GLN A 264 10.96 0.36 10.74
C GLN A 264 12.05 -0.69 10.81
N ILE A 265 12.52 -1.11 9.63
CA ILE A 265 13.77 -1.84 9.44
C ILE A 265 14.75 -0.87 8.78
N ARG A 266 15.96 -0.78 9.30
CA ARG A 266 17.12 -0.25 8.58
C ARG A 266 18.19 -1.33 8.47
N LEU A 267 18.73 -1.46 7.27
CA LEU A 267 19.76 -2.44 6.96
C LEU A 267 20.97 -1.75 6.33
N HIS A 268 22.12 -1.90 6.94
CA HIS A 268 23.41 -1.60 6.31
C HIS A 268 24.04 -2.92 5.88
N SER A 269 24.66 -2.92 4.69
CA SER A 269 25.39 -4.08 4.18
C SER A 269 26.80 -3.66 3.80
N THR A 270 27.79 -4.52 4.06
CA THR A 270 29.15 -4.37 3.58
C THR A 270 29.70 -5.74 3.16
N PRO A 271 30.01 -5.96 1.87
CA PRO A 271 29.80 -5.02 0.76
C PRO A 271 28.31 -4.73 0.48
N SER A 272 28.06 -3.62 -0.20
CA SER A 272 26.73 -3.21 -0.67
C SER A 272 26.60 -3.29 -2.20
N THR A 273 27.32 -4.23 -2.81
CA THR A 273 27.32 -4.46 -4.26
C THR A 273 26.03 -5.19 -4.68
N PRO A 274 25.60 -5.05 -5.95
CA PRO A 274 24.50 -5.84 -6.51
C PRO A 274 24.66 -7.35 -6.25
N GLU A 275 25.87 -7.90 -6.38
CA GLU A 275 26.16 -9.31 -6.15
C GLU A 275 25.85 -9.74 -4.71
N ALA A 276 26.33 -9.00 -3.71
CA ALA A 276 26.06 -9.29 -2.30
C ALA A 276 24.56 -9.18 -1.98
N MET A 277 23.89 -8.18 -2.56
CA MET A 277 22.44 -7.97 -2.39
C MET A 277 21.59 -9.07 -3.02
N LYS A 278 22.09 -9.74 -4.08
CA LYS A 278 21.47 -10.90 -4.73
C LYS A 278 21.72 -12.21 -3.97
N GLN A 279 22.80 -12.31 -3.20
CA GLN A 279 23.24 -13.54 -2.54
C GLN A 279 22.81 -13.64 -1.06
N VAL A 280 22.58 -12.52 -0.38
CA VAL A 280 22.05 -12.52 0.99
C VAL A 280 20.54 -12.50 0.96
N LYS A 281 19.90 -13.50 1.55
CA LYS A 281 18.44 -13.60 1.70
C LYS A 281 17.99 -13.08 3.05
N ILE A 282 16.82 -12.44 3.07
CA ILE A 282 16.03 -12.18 4.28
C ILE A 282 14.87 -13.17 4.34
N ARG A 283 14.63 -13.70 5.55
CA ARG A 283 13.49 -14.56 5.86
C ARG A 283 12.74 -13.97 7.05
N LEU A 284 11.44 -13.71 6.89
CA LEU A 284 10.58 -13.21 7.96
C LEU A 284 9.55 -14.27 8.31
N LEU A 285 9.55 -14.71 9.56
CA LEU A 285 8.62 -15.68 10.10
C LEU A 285 7.84 -15.03 11.24
N TRP A 286 6.51 -15.19 11.22
CA TRP A 286 5.61 -14.61 12.21
C TRP A 286 4.99 -15.71 13.06
N ASP A 287 4.80 -15.43 14.34
CA ASP A 287 3.96 -16.22 15.25
C ASP A 287 4.29 -17.71 15.33
N GLY A 288 5.58 -18.04 15.29
CA GLY A 288 6.05 -19.43 15.34
C GLY A 288 5.76 -20.25 14.07
N SER A 289 5.32 -19.62 12.98
CA SER A 289 5.16 -20.29 11.68
C SER A 289 6.50 -20.85 11.19
N GLU A 290 6.50 -22.10 10.71
CA GLU A 290 7.65 -22.71 10.03
C GLU A 290 7.83 -22.19 8.60
N LYS A 291 6.74 -21.73 7.97
CA LYS A 291 6.76 -21.12 6.65
C LYS A 291 7.05 -19.63 6.79
N ALA A 292 8.08 -19.16 6.11
CA ALA A 292 8.39 -17.74 6.04
C ALA A 292 7.34 -17.00 5.18
N ALA A 293 6.88 -15.86 5.68
CA ALA A 293 5.99 -14.95 4.96
C ALA A 293 6.76 -14.09 3.94
N VAL A 294 8.07 -13.95 4.14
CA VAL A 294 9.03 -13.32 3.22
C VAL A 294 10.23 -14.24 3.14
N GLU A 295 10.68 -14.59 1.94
CA GLU A 295 11.94 -15.31 1.70
C GLU A 295 12.50 -14.90 0.33
N MET A 296 13.47 -13.99 0.31
CA MET A 296 14.05 -13.46 -0.94
C MET A 296 15.39 -12.77 -0.71
N PRO A 297 16.20 -12.52 -1.75
CA PRO A 297 17.39 -11.68 -1.63
C PRO A 297 17.07 -10.27 -1.13
N ILE A 298 17.94 -9.72 -0.27
CA ILE A 298 17.75 -8.38 0.33
C ILE A 298 17.66 -7.28 -0.73
N GLY A 299 18.36 -7.43 -1.86
CA GLY A 299 18.29 -6.49 -2.98
C GLY A 299 16.88 -6.42 -3.57
N TYR A 300 16.21 -7.56 -3.77
CA TYR A 300 14.83 -7.58 -4.28
C TYR A 300 13.83 -7.08 -3.24
N PHE A 301 14.08 -7.35 -1.94
CA PHE A 301 13.23 -6.89 -0.85
C PHE A 301 13.21 -5.35 -0.71
N PHE A 302 14.34 -4.68 -0.93
CA PHE A 302 14.47 -3.22 -0.83
C PHE A 302 14.48 -2.50 -2.18
N GLY A 303 14.33 -3.22 -3.30
CA GLY A 303 14.27 -2.65 -4.65
C GLY A 303 15.63 -2.19 -5.21
N ASN A 304 16.76 -2.53 -4.58
CA ASN A 304 18.09 -2.07 -4.97
C ASN A 304 18.99 -3.18 -5.50
N VAL A 305 18.38 -4.25 -6.02
CA VAL A 305 19.07 -5.46 -6.49
C VAL A 305 20.07 -5.21 -7.61
N GLU A 306 19.80 -4.27 -8.51
CA GLU A 306 20.68 -3.99 -9.67
C GLU A 306 21.74 -2.93 -9.39
N THR A 307 21.53 -2.08 -8.39
CA THR A 307 22.36 -0.89 -8.15
C THR A 307 23.15 -0.98 -6.84
N GLY A 308 22.77 -1.88 -5.93
CA GLY A 308 23.34 -1.89 -4.59
C GLY A 308 23.04 -0.56 -3.88
N TYR A 309 24.06 0.09 -3.32
CA TYR A 309 23.94 1.45 -2.76
C TYR A 309 24.50 2.53 -3.69
N ASN A 310 24.77 2.22 -4.97
CA ASN A 310 25.30 3.21 -5.92
C ASN A 310 24.23 4.20 -6.39
N ASP A 311 22.96 3.79 -6.40
CA ASP A 311 21.82 4.65 -6.74
C ASP A 311 20.90 4.75 -5.52
N GLU A 312 20.69 5.98 -5.06
CA GLU A 312 19.77 6.28 -3.96
C GLU A 312 18.38 6.61 -4.51
N PHE A 313 17.36 6.16 -3.79
CA PHE A 313 15.98 6.62 -3.98
C PHE A 313 15.28 6.67 -2.63
N HIS A 314 14.37 7.62 -2.47
CA HIS A 314 13.61 7.80 -1.25
C HIS A 314 12.12 7.79 -1.56
N SER A 315 11.38 7.09 -0.71
CA SER A 315 9.92 7.11 -0.67
C SER A 315 9.45 7.07 0.79
N LEU A 316 8.12 7.14 0.99
CA LEU A 316 7.49 7.09 2.30
C LEU A 316 7.73 5.75 3.02
N LEU A 317 7.71 4.64 2.26
CA LEU A 317 7.67 3.29 2.79
C LEU A 317 9.00 2.55 2.65
N MET A 318 9.69 2.68 1.51
CA MET A 318 11.00 2.07 1.31
C MET A 318 11.97 2.96 0.57
N GLY A 319 13.25 2.71 0.70
CA GLY A 319 14.26 3.42 -0.05
C GLY A 319 15.66 3.00 0.32
N VAL A 320 16.61 3.58 -0.41
CA VAL A 320 18.04 3.42 -0.19
C VAL A 320 18.69 4.79 -0.19
N GLY A 321 19.50 5.05 0.83
CA GLY A 321 20.48 6.12 0.81
C GLY A 321 21.10 6.39 2.17
N ASN A 322 22.11 7.25 2.19
CA ASN A 322 23.00 7.42 3.33
C ASN A 322 23.63 6.08 3.81
N GLY A 323 23.89 5.17 2.88
CA GLY A 323 24.52 3.88 3.16
C GLY A 323 23.63 2.85 3.87
N PHE A 324 22.30 2.95 3.77
CA PHE A 324 21.36 1.92 4.22
C PHE A 324 20.12 1.82 3.34
N SER A 325 19.50 0.64 3.36
CA SER A 325 18.10 0.46 2.94
C SER A 325 17.16 0.61 4.13
N TYR A 326 15.93 1.06 3.89
CA TYR A 326 14.88 1.12 4.91
C TYR A 326 13.55 0.57 4.41
N CYS A 327 12.76 0.01 5.34
CA CYS A 327 11.37 -0.41 5.13
C CYS A 327 10.53 0.04 6.33
N ARG A 328 9.38 0.68 6.06
CA ARG A 328 8.43 1.22 7.05
C ARG A 328 7.04 0.63 6.94
N PHE A 329 6.87 -0.48 6.20
CA PHE A 329 5.64 -1.25 6.31
C PHE A 329 5.54 -1.78 7.75
N PRO A 330 4.42 -1.54 8.46
CA PRO A 330 4.23 -2.13 9.78
C PRO A 330 4.23 -3.65 9.68
N MET A 331 4.98 -4.33 10.54
CA MET A 331 4.99 -5.81 10.57
C MET A 331 4.52 -6.27 11.95
N PRO A 332 3.21 -6.44 12.15
CA PRO A 332 2.66 -6.95 13.39
C PRO A 332 2.98 -8.43 13.62
N PHE A 333 3.17 -8.80 14.88
CA PHE A 333 3.33 -10.18 15.34
C PHE A 333 2.72 -10.31 16.73
N ALA A 334 2.03 -11.42 17.03
CA ALA A 334 1.28 -11.61 18.27
C ALA A 334 2.01 -12.43 19.35
N SER A 335 2.86 -13.36 18.93
CA SER A 335 3.56 -14.32 19.81
C SER A 335 5.07 -14.36 19.58
N GLY A 336 5.53 -13.76 18.50
CA GLY A 336 6.94 -13.52 18.23
C GLY A 336 7.21 -13.33 16.75
N ALA A 337 8.41 -12.86 16.42
CA ALA A 337 8.89 -12.75 15.05
C ALA A 337 10.33 -13.22 14.96
N LYS A 338 10.67 -13.88 13.85
CA LYS A 338 12.04 -14.27 13.53
C LYS A 338 12.46 -13.65 12.21
N MET A 339 13.47 -12.79 12.28
CA MET A 339 14.15 -12.21 11.12
C MET A 339 15.47 -12.93 10.93
N GLN A 340 15.53 -13.83 9.95
CA GLN A 340 16.73 -14.58 9.61
C GLN A 340 17.39 -14.02 8.34
N PHE A 341 18.71 -13.95 8.35
CA PHE A 341 19.53 -13.67 7.18
C PHE A 341 20.32 -14.92 6.81
N VAL A 342 20.40 -15.22 5.51
CA VAL A 342 21.15 -16.37 4.98
C VAL A 342 22.07 -15.88 3.86
N ASN A 343 23.35 -16.24 3.92
CA ASN A 343 24.30 -15.87 2.88
C ASN A 343 24.56 -17.07 1.96
N ASP A 344 23.96 -17.06 0.78
CA ASP A 344 24.17 -18.08 -0.26
C ASP A 344 25.37 -17.72 -1.18
N GLY A 345 26.10 -16.67 -0.84
CA GLY A 345 27.26 -16.17 -1.58
C GLY A 345 28.56 -16.85 -1.21
N ASN A 346 29.65 -16.39 -1.84
CA ASN A 346 31.00 -16.89 -1.62
C ASN A 346 31.90 -15.93 -0.83
N GLU A 347 31.40 -14.75 -0.48
CA GLU A 347 32.08 -13.76 0.35
C GLU A 347 31.34 -13.54 1.68
N THR A 348 32.06 -13.04 2.69
CA THR A 348 31.44 -12.67 3.97
C THR A 348 30.75 -11.32 3.84
N VAL A 349 29.49 -11.23 4.26
CA VAL A 349 28.73 -9.98 4.28
C VAL A 349 28.48 -9.53 5.73
N ALA A 350 28.88 -8.31 6.06
CA ALA A 350 28.57 -7.69 7.33
C ALA A 350 27.25 -6.93 7.22
N LEU A 351 26.27 -7.28 8.05
CA LEU A 351 24.99 -6.59 8.16
C LEU A 351 24.92 -5.81 9.47
N ARG A 352 24.47 -4.55 9.43
CA ARG A 352 23.96 -3.85 10.63
C ARG A 352 22.46 -3.70 10.49
N VAL A 353 21.72 -4.35 11.38
CA VAL A 353 20.26 -4.38 11.42
C VAL A 353 19.78 -3.51 12.57
N GLU A 354 18.91 -2.56 12.26
CA GLU A 354 18.30 -1.61 13.18
C GLU A 354 16.77 -1.73 13.08
N LEU A 355 16.11 -2.09 14.18
CA LEU A 355 14.66 -2.28 14.23
C LEU A 355 14.02 -1.31 15.23
N ASP A 356 13.03 -0.56 14.77
CA ASP A 356 12.08 0.14 15.65
C ASP A 356 10.89 -0.79 15.89
N VAL A 357 10.75 -1.24 17.13
CA VAL A 357 9.72 -2.23 17.53
C VAL A 357 8.94 -1.67 18.70
N VAL A 358 7.62 -1.63 18.54
CA VAL A 358 6.70 -1.29 19.63
C VAL A 358 6.04 -2.57 20.12
N GLY A 359 6.43 -3.00 21.31
CA GLY A 359 5.76 -4.09 22.00
C GLY A 359 4.37 -3.67 22.45
N CYS A 360 3.40 -4.57 22.36
CA CYS A 360 2.04 -4.35 22.84
C CYS A 360 1.41 -5.65 23.34
N ASP A 361 0.29 -5.52 24.05
CA ASP A 361 -0.54 -6.67 24.38
C ASP A 361 -0.93 -7.41 23.09
N PRO A 362 -0.75 -8.74 22.98
CA PRO A 362 -1.11 -9.51 21.80
C PRO A 362 -2.55 -9.26 21.28
N ARG A 363 -3.48 -8.90 22.16
CA ARG A 363 -4.87 -8.56 21.81
C ARG A 363 -5.02 -7.23 21.07
N MET A 364 -4.00 -6.38 21.13
CA MET A 364 -3.95 -5.06 20.48
C MET A 364 -3.10 -5.09 19.19
N VAL A 365 -2.48 -6.23 18.87
CA VAL A 365 -1.70 -6.39 17.65
C VAL A 365 -2.63 -6.34 16.44
N PRO A 366 -2.36 -5.49 15.43
CA PRO A 366 -3.12 -5.51 14.19
C PRO A 366 -3.15 -6.92 13.57
N PRO A 367 -4.28 -7.33 12.98
CA PRO A 367 -4.46 -8.72 12.55
C PRO A 367 -3.63 -9.08 11.32
N GLY A 368 -3.22 -8.10 10.50
CA GLY A 368 -2.43 -8.35 9.29
C GLY A 368 -1.03 -8.86 9.59
N ARG A 369 -0.57 -9.85 8.83
CA ARG A 369 0.85 -10.25 8.75
C ARG A 369 1.43 -9.80 7.44
N PHE A 370 2.63 -9.24 7.46
CA PHE A 370 3.29 -8.71 6.27
C PHE A 370 3.91 -9.84 5.47
N HIS A 371 3.65 -9.85 4.16
CA HIS A 371 4.16 -10.83 3.21
C HIS A 371 4.81 -10.12 2.03
N ALA A 372 5.76 -10.83 1.40
CA ALA A 372 6.37 -10.41 0.17
C ALA A 372 6.80 -11.62 -0.67
N GLU A 373 6.64 -11.52 -1.98
CA GLU A 373 6.96 -12.59 -2.94
C GLU A 373 7.66 -12.02 -4.16
N LEU A 374 8.74 -12.69 -4.55
CA LEU A 374 9.51 -12.41 -5.75
C LEU A 374 9.03 -13.33 -6.88
N ARG A 375 8.60 -12.76 -8.00
CA ARG A 375 8.28 -13.50 -9.23
C ARG A 375 9.16 -13.05 -10.38
N GLY A 376 9.36 -13.95 -11.35
CA GLY A 376 10.12 -13.67 -12.57
C GLY A 376 9.48 -14.31 -13.80
N THR A 377 9.46 -13.59 -14.92
CA THR A 377 8.96 -14.07 -16.21
C THR A 377 9.94 -13.68 -17.31
N LYS A 378 10.48 -14.67 -18.02
CA LYS A 378 11.45 -14.45 -19.09
C LYS A 378 10.79 -14.60 -20.45
N LEU A 379 10.94 -13.58 -21.30
CA LEU A 379 10.53 -13.62 -22.70
C LEU A 379 11.73 -14.11 -23.53
N GLU A 380 11.79 -15.42 -23.79
CA GLU A 380 12.93 -16.05 -24.47
C GLU A 380 12.83 -16.05 -26.01
N ALA A 381 11.62 -15.92 -26.57
CA ALA A 381 11.36 -16.20 -27.98
C ALA A 381 10.43 -15.20 -28.69
N ASN A 382 10.44 -15.29 -30.01
CA ASN A 382 9.42 -14.68 -30.87
C ASN A 382 8.01 -15.14 -30.46
N TRP A 383 6.99 -14.34 -30.76
CA TRP A 383 5.58 -14.57 -30.34
C TRP A 383 5.06 -16.00 -30.57
N ALA A 384 5.56 -16.71 -31.59
CA ALA A 384 5.21 -18.10 -31.90
C ALA A 384 5.65 -19.13 -30.84
N ASN A 385 6.57 -18.78 -29.93
CA ASN A 385 7.24 -19.70 -29.01
C ASN A 385 7.29 -19.19 -27.56
N LEU A 386 6.23 -18.53 -27.10
CA LEU A 386 6.15 -17.93 -25.75
C LEU A 386 6.08 -18.96 -24.58
N GLY A 387 6.19 -20.26 -24.84
CA GLY A 387 6.07 -21.30 -23.81
C GLY A 387 4.75 -21.20 -23.02
N GLU A 388 4.82 -21.49 -21.72
CA GLU A 388 3.69 -21.48 -20.77
C GLU A 388 3.44 -20.10 -20.11
N ILE A 389 3.90 -19.00 -20.72
CA ILE A 389 3.64 -17.66 -20.19
C ILE A 389 2.13 -17.39 -20.17
N SER A 390 1.63 -16.96 -19.02
CA SER A 390 0.23 -16.56 -18.82
C SER A 390 -0.19 -15.49 -19.82
N LYS A 391 -1.43 -15.60 -20.31
CA LYS A 391 -2.02 -14.66 -21.26
C LYS A 391 -3.36 -14.17 -20.76
N LYS A 392 -3.68 -12.90 -20.99
CA LYS A 392 -4.95 -12.26 -20.60
C LYS A 392 -5.54 -11.46 -21.77
N GLY A 393 -6.79 -11.03 -21.60
CA GLY A 393 -7.48 -10.18 -22.55
C GLY A 393 -7.98 -10.86 -23.82
N PRO A 394 -8.80 -10.16 -24.62
CA PRO A 394 -9.38 -10.67 -25.86
C PRO A 394 -8.32 -11.09 -26.89
N LEU A 395 -7.13 -10.49 -26.77
CA LEU A 395 -5.99 -10.71 -27.64
C LEU A 395 -5.02 -11.79 -27.15
N ASN A 396 -5.29 -12.40 -25.99
CA ASN A 396 -4.40 -13.35 -25.32
C ASN A 396 -2.96 -12.82 -25.21
N TRP A 397 -2.83 -11.60 -24.67
CA TRP A 397 -1.54 -10.93 -24.53
C TRP A 397 -0.73 -11.51 -23.36
N PRO A 398 0.59 -11.76 -23.51
CA PRO A 398 1.47 -12.21 -22.46
C PRO A 398 1.52 -11.25 -21.28
N VAL A 399 1.39 -11.80 -20.07
CA VAL A 399 1.48 -11.04 -18.82
C VAL A 399 2.59 -11.56 -17.93
N HIS A 400 3.21 -10.66 -17.18
CA HIS A 400 3.94 -11.01 -15.98
C HIS A 400 2.96 -11.03 -14.81
N GLU A 401 2.74 -12.19 -14.21
CA GLU A 401 1.95 -12.31 -12.99
C GLU A 401 2.81 -11.88 -11.79
N VAL A 402 2.45 -10.73 -11.21
CA VAL A 402 3.15 -10.11 -10.08
C VAL A 402 2.77 -10.80 -8.77
N LEU A 403 1.50 -11.18 -8.61
CA LEU A 403 0.98 -11.86 -7.42
C LEU A 403 -0.26 -12.68 -7.78
N ASP A 404 -0.35 -13.91 -7.27
CA ASP A 404 -1.55 -14.76 -7.36
C ASP A 404 -1.77 -15.45 -6.01
N VAL A 405 -2.70 -14.91 -5.23
CA VAL A 405 -3.10 -15.41 -3.91
C VAL A 405 -4.49 -16.02 -4.02
N ASN A 406 -4.66 -17.24 -3.51
CA ASN A 406 -5.94 -17.95 -3.47
C ASN A 406 -6.15 -18.57 -2.10
N GLY A 407 -7.38 -18.53 -1.60
CA GLY A 407 -7.76 -19.12 -0.32
C GLY A 407 -7.33 -18.30 0.91
N SER A 408 -7.01 -17.02 0.74
CA SER A 408 -6.61 -16.13 1.84
C SER A 408 -7.31 -14.78 1.74
N ARG A 409 -7.60 -14.17 2.89
CA ARG A 409 -8.07 -12.79 3.00
C ARG A 409 -6.85 -11.91 3.18
N GLY A 410 -6.77 -10.81 2.44
CA GLY A 410 -5.61 -9.94 2.52
C GLY A 410 -5.81 -8.56 1.97
N LYS A 411 -4.70 -7.83 1.88
CA LYS A 411 -4.64 -6.50 1.31
C LYS A 411 -3.28 -6.28 0.63
N TYR A 412 -3.30 -6.07 -0.67
CA TYR A 412 -2.09 -5.76 -1.44
C TYR A 412 -1.75 -4.27 -1.38
N VAL A 413 -0.48 -3.98 -1.09
CA VAL A 413 -0.02 -2.64 -0.66
C VAL A 413 1.19 -2.13 -1.43
N GLY A 414 1.69 -2.86 -2.43
CA GLY A 414 2.67 -2.29 -3.34
C GLY A 414 3.55 -3.31 -4.05
N VAL A 415 4.45 -2.78 -4.87
CA VAL A 415 5.35 -3.56 -5.72
C VAL A 415 6.63 -2.80 -6.04
N PHE A 416 7.74 -3.53 -6.16
CA PHE A 416 8.84 -3.17 -7.06
C PHE A 416 8.73 -3.97 -8.34
N LEU A 417 8.93 -3.32 -9.48
CA LEU A 417 9.06 -3.97 -10.79
C LEU A 417 10.46 -3.68 -11.35
N HIS A 418 11.15 -4.75 -11.75
CA HIS A 418 12.45 -4.75 -12.38
C HIS A 418 12.34 -5.36 -13.77
N VAL A 419 12.73 -4.61 -14.80
CA VAL A 419 12.73 -5.10 -16.19
C VAL A 419 14.15 -5.01 -16.73
N ASP A 420 14.76 -6.15 -17.01
CA ASP A 420 15.97 -6.23 -17.82
C ASP A 420 15.58 -6.19 -19.29
N TRP A 421 15.87 -5.07 -19.93
CA TRP A 421 15.34 -4.72 -21.24
C TRP A 421 16.43 -4.61 -22.31
N PRO A 422 16.40 -5.41 -23.38
CA PRO A 422 17.49 -5.48 -24.36
C PRO A 422 17.36 -4.45 -25.50
N SER A 423 16.38 -3.53 -25.45
CA SER A 423 16.06 -2.64 -26.56
C SER A 423 16.05 -1.17 -26.15
N GLU A 424 16.36 -0.28 -27.10
CA GLU A 424 16.18 1.17 -26.98
C GLU A 424 14.69 1.57 -26.98
N ARG A 425 13.82 0.71 -27.53
CA ARG A 425 12.39 1.00 -27.65
C ARG A 425 11.69 0.84 -26.30
N TRP A 426 10.52 1.47 -26.15
CA TRP A 426 9.77 1.43 -24.90
C TRP A 426 9.21 0.02 -24.62
N TRP A 427 9.26 -0.34 -23.33
CA TRP A 427 8.99 -1.68 -22.81
C TRP A 427 7.59 -1.81 -22.18
N GLY A 428 6.98 -0.68 -21.83
CA GLY A 428 5.90 -0.61 -20.84
C GLY A 428 4.60 -0.03 -21.38
N GLU A 429 4.22 -0.32 -22.62
CA GLU A 429 2.87 0.03 -23.11
C GLU A 429 1.78 -0.84 -22.43
N GLY A 430 2.16 -1.90 -21.72
CA GLY A 430 1.20 -2.90 -21.27
C GLY A 430 0.41 -2.49 -20.04
N ASP A 431 -0.86 -2.89 -20.02
CA ASP A 431 -1.81 -2.55 -18.96
C ASP A 431 -1.58 -3.33 -17.66
N TRP A 432 -1.83 -2.63 -16.55
CA TRP A 432 -1.96 -3.26 -15.24
C TRP A 432 -3.35 -3.81 -15.02
N LEU A 433 -3.43 -5.08 -14.62
CA LEU A 433 -4.65 -5.85 -14.51
C LEU A 433 -4.75 -6.43 -13.09
N ILE A 434 -5.78 -6.05 -12.33
CA ILE A 434 -5.97 -6.53 -10.95
C ILE A 434 -7.38 -7.06 -10.74
N TRP A 435 -7.46 -8.34 -10.34
CA TRP A 435 -8.69 -9.00 -9.91
C TRP A 435 -8.65 -9.19 -8.40
N ALA A 436 -9.59 -8.59 -7.68
CA ALA A 436 -9.77 -8.79 -6.25
C ALA A 436 -11.13 -9.47 -6.00
N ASP A 437 -11.10 -10.78 -5.75
CA ASP A 437 -12.26 -11.68 -5.63
C ASP A 437 -13.17 -11.77 -6.85
N GLU A 438 -12.68 -11.32 -8.00
CA GLU A 438 -13.38 -11.39 -9.28
C GLU A 438 -12.83 -12.55 -10.14
N GLU A 439 -13.70 -13.06 -11.00
CA GLU A 439 -13.34 -14.03 -12.04
C GLU A 439 -13.70 -13.47 -13.41
N GLY A 440 -12.97 -13.90 -14.44
CA GLY A 440 -13.27 -13.53 -15.83
C GLY A 440 -12.65 -12.20 -16.28
N TRP A 441 -13.02 -11.78 -17.49
CA TRP A 441 -12.53 -10.57 -18.13
C TRP A 441 -13.67 -9.57 -18.35
N PRO A 442 -13.43 -8.25 -18.22
CA PRO A 442 -12.20 -7.60 -17.75
C PRO A 442 -12.09 -7.56 -16.20
N PRO A 443 -10.90 -7.33 -15.63
CA PRO A 443 -10.75 -6.99 -14.22
C PRO A 443 -11.43 -5.65 -13.88
N SER A 444 -11.82 -5.45 -12.61
CA SER A 444 -12.28 -4.15 -12.13
C SER A 444 -11.21 -3.08 -11.99
N TYR A 445 -9.92 -3.46 -12.05
CA TYR A 445 -8.83 -2.52 -12.23
C TYR A 445 -8.10 -2.86 -13.54
N HIS A 446 -8.28 -1.99 -14.53
CA HIS A 446 -7.64 -2.10 -15.84
C HIS A 446 -6.95 -0.77 -16.17
N GLY A 447 -5.62 -0.80 -16.24
CA GLY A 447 -4.78 0.33 -16.62
C GLY A 447 -4.85 0.66 -18.11
N THR A 448 -3.94 1.53 -18.55
CA THR A 448 -3.79 2.00 -19.95
C THR A 448 -2.30 2.11 -20.35
N GLY A 449 -1.45 1.35 -19.67
CA GLY A 449 0.01 1.43 -19.78
C GLY A 449 0.74 1.16 -18.46
N SER A 450 2.02 0.83 -18.55
CA SER A 450 2.82 0.44 -17.39
C SER A 450 3.28 1.66 -16.60
N GLU A 451 3.63 2.76 -17.27
CA GLU A 451 4.11 3.97 -16.59
C GLU A 451 3.03 4.65 -15.75
N GLU A 452 1.77 4.57 -16.18
CA GLU A 452 0.65 5.22 -15.51
C GLU A 452 0.40 4.62 -14.13
N TYR A 453 0.63 3.31 -13.95
CA TYR A 453 0.55 2.64 -12.65
C TYR A 453 1.54 3.20 -11.63
N PHE A 454 2.66 3.76 -12.12
CA PHE A 454 3.69 4.43 -11.32
C PHE A 454 3.48 5.95 -11.28
N ASN A 455 2.28 6.43 -11.60
CA ASN A 455 1.92 7.84 -11.69
C ASN A 455 2.80 8.63 -12.66
N SER A 456 3.20 8.00 -13.77
CA SER A 456 4.09 8.61 -14.76
C SER A 456 3.55 8.44 -16.18
N GLY A 457 4.22 9.01 -17.18
CA GLY A 457 3.68 9.12 -18.55
C GLY A 457 4.77 9.31 -19.61
N TRP A 458 4.42 9.06 -20.88
CA TRP A 458 5.32 9.30 -22.04
C TRP A 458 6.66 8.58 -21.96
N CYS A 459 6.66 7.33 -21.48
CA CYS A 459 7.89 6.55 -21.32
C CYS A 459 8.93 7.20 -20.37
N GLU A 460 8.49 8.13 -19.52
CA GLU A 460 9.29 8.80 -18.51
C GLU A 460 8.79 8.44 -17.12
N PHE A 461 9.68 8.50 -16.14
CA PHE A 461 9.36 8.30 -14.73
C PHE A 461 10.02 9.40 -13.92
N ASP A 462 9.43 9.71 -12.78
CA ASP A 462 9.98 10.61 -11.79
C ASP A 462 9.73 10.05 -10.38
N ARG A 463 10.58 10.45 -9.44
CA ARG A 463 10.47 10.04 -8.03
C ARG A 463 9.36 10.82 -7.32
N LYS A 464 8.50 10.09 -6.62
CA LYS A 464 7.41 10.60 -5.77
C LYS A 464 7.37 9.86 -4.43
N ALA A 465 6.65 10.39 -3.46
CA ALA A 465 6.58 9.80 -2.12
C ALA A 465 6.08 8.35 -2.07
N ILE A 466 5.26 7.91 -3.03
CA ILE A 466 4.67 6.56 -3.03
C ILE A 466 4.87 5.80 -4.35
N SER A 467 5.42 6.44 -5.38
CA SER A 467 5.72 5.76 -6.64
C SER A 467 6.89 6.42 -7.36
N GLY A 468 7.50 5.72 -8.32
CA GLY A 468 8.50 6.32 -9.19
C GLY A 468 9.59 5.35 -9.58
N ILE A 469 10.76 5.91 -9.89
CA ILE A 469 11.92 5.18 -10.40
C ILE A 469 13.03 5.06 -9.36
N ILE A 470 13.68 3.91 -9.33
CA ILE A 470 14.81 3.60 -8.46
C ILE A 470 16.09 4.27 -8.99
N ARG A 471 16.36 4.17 -10.30
CA ARG A 471 17.57 4.69 -10.94
C ARG A 471 17.24 5.67 -12.07
N GLU A 472 17.87 6.84 -12.06
CA GLU A 472 17.79 7.83 -13.15
C GLU A 472 19.15 7.97 -13.88
N PRO A 473 19.16 8.17 -15.20
CA PRO A 473 18.03 8.10 -16.12
C PRO A 473 17.54 6.66 -16.32
N ILE A 474 16.34 6.50 -16.90
CA ILE A 474 15.83 5.19 -17.33
C ILE A 474 16.81 4.60 -18.34
N MET A 475 17.32 3.40 -18.06
CA MET A 475 18.23 2.70 -18.96
C MET A 475 17.45 1.89 -19.98
N ARG A 476 17.64 2.18 -21.26
CA ARG A 476 17.14 1.41 -22.42
C ARG A 476 18.26 1.40 -23.47
N PRO A 477 18.83 0.24 -23.84
CA PRO A 477 18.73 -1.04 -23.15
C PRO A 477 19.31 -0.97 -21.72
N GLY A 478 18.87 -1.88 -20.86
CA GLY A 478 19.37 -2.03 -19.49
C GLY A 478 18.26 -2.31 -18.49
N HIS A 479 18.59 -2.14 -17.22
CA HIS A 479 17.67 -2.39 -16.12
C HIS A 479 16.79 -1.17 -15.83
N VAL A 480 15.49 -1.40 -15.81
CA VAL A 480 14.49 -0.46 -15.32
C VAL A 480 14.01 -0.95 -13.97
N GLY A 481 14.07 -0.10 -12.94
CA GLY A 481 13.55 -0.39 -11.61
C GLY A 481 12.55 0.67 -11.19
N VAL A 482 11.31 0.30 -10.95
CA VAL A 482 10.21 1.21 -10.58
C VAL A 482 9.43 0.65 -9.40
N TYR A 483 8.73 1.52 -8.67
CA TYR A 483 7.98 1.16 -7.47
C TYR A 483 6.65 1.88 -7.39
N SER A 484 5.66 1.22 -6.81
CA SER A 484 4.37 1.81 -6.43
C SER A 484 3.91 1.23 -5.11
N PHE A 485 3.53 2.07 -4.16
CA PHE A 485 3.01 1.70 -2.85
C PHE A 485 1.62 2.25 -2.66
N HIS A 486 0.69 1.38 -2.29
CA HIS A 486 -0.72 1.70 -2.13
C HIS A 486 -1.03 2.02 -0.67
N LEU A 487 -1.64 3.17 -0.44
CA LEU A 487 -2.07 3.63 0.88
C LEU A 487 -3.60 3.53 0.96
N ASN A 488 -4.28 4.63 0.65
CA ASN A 488 -5.74 4.67 0.57
C ASN A 488 -6.30 3.74 -0.52
N ASP A 489 -5.56 3.57 -1.61
CA ASP A 489 -5.88 2.77 -2.80
C ASP A 489 -5.35 1.33 -2.74
N SER A 490 -5.06 0.81 -1.54
CA SER A 490 -4.71 -0.60 -1.34
C SER A 490 -5.82 -1.56 -1.79
N PHE A 491 -5.45 -2.76 -2.26
CA PHE A 491 -6.41 -3.71 -2.83
C PHE A 491 -6.77 -4.77 -1.79
N SER A 492 -7.92 -4.60 -1.14
CA SER A 492 -8.45 -5.60 -0.20
C SER A 492 -9.10 -6.77 -0.94
N PHE A 493 -8.83 -7.98 -0.49
CA PHE A 493 -9.38 -9.24 -1.02
C PHE A 493 -9.82 -10.18 0.12
N SER A 494 -10.85 -10.97 -0.13
CA SER A 494 -11.49 -11.86 0.84
C SER A 494 -11.06 -13.31 0.66
N ASN A 495 -10.69 -13.69 -0.56
CA ASN A 495 -10.30 -15.04 -0.92
C ASN A 495 -9.22 -15.07 -2.02
N ARG A 496 -9.31 -14.19 -3.02
CA ARG A 496 -8.44 -14.23 -4.20
C ARG A 496 -7.95 -12.86 -4.61
N LEU A 497 -6.66 -12.77 -4.96
CA LEU A 497 -6.07 -11.63 -5.63
C LEU A 497 -5.16 -12.10 -6.76
N LEU A 498 -5.39 -11.60 -7.97
CA LEU A 498 -4.47 -11.73 -9.10
C LEU A 498 -4.03 -10.35 -9.55
N VAL A 499 -2.73 -10.08 -9.55
CA VAL A 499 -2.10 -8.86 -10.06
C VAL A 499 -1.20 -9.26 -11.21
N ALA A 500 -1.41 -8.65 -12.37
CA ALA A 500 -0.62 -8.89 -13.56
C ALA A 500 -0.35 -7.59 -14.32
N VAL A 501 0.73 -7.58 -15.10
CA VAL A 501 1.05 -6.51 -16.03
C VAL A 501 1.29 -7.11 -17.41
N GLU A 502 0.66 -6.54 -18.44
CA GLU A 502 0.93 -6.93 -19.81
C GLU A 502 2.38 -6.60 -20.21
N MET A 503 3.04 -7.54 -20.86
CA MET A 503 4.41 -7.32 -21.33
C MET A 503 4.36 -6.78 -22.76
N TRP A 504 3.90 -5.53 -22.91
CA TRP A 504 3.68 -4.90 -24.22
C TRP A 504 4.73 -3.83 -24.53
N PRO A 505 5.63 -4.06 -25.50
CA PRO A 505 6.53 -3.03 -26.00
C PRO A 505 5.89 -2.23 -27.16
N THR A 506 6.38 -1.01 -27.42
CA THR A 506 5.93 -0.21 -28.59
C THR A 506 6.29 -0.89 -29.93
N THR A 507 7.10 -1.94 -29.89
CA THR A 507 7.30 -2.85 -31.02
C THR A 507 6.10 -3.77 -31.08
N GLY A 508 5.24 -3.68 -32.11
CA GLY A 508 4.14 -4.63 -32.28
C GLY A 508 4.59 -6.11 -32.17
N ARG A 509 3.63 -7.02 -31.98
CA ARG A 509 3.82 -8.46 -31.65
C ARG A 509 5.03 -9.15 -32.28
N ASP A 510 5.30 -8.88 -33.56
CA ASP A 510 6.33 -9.53 -34.37
C ASP A 510 7.77 -9.15 -33.99
N GLN A 511 7.96 -8.20 -33.08
CA GLN A 511 9.27 -7.68 -32.67
C GLN A 511 9.51 -7.73 -31.16
N THR A 512 8.66 -8.47 -30.41
CA THR A 512 8.73 -8.60 -28.94
C THR A 512 10.18 -8.87 -28.48
N PRO A 513 10.85 -7.89 -27.84
CA PRO A 513 12.22 -8.04 -27.40
C PRO A 513 12.34 -9.06 -26.28
N LYS A 514 13.49 -9.73 -26.23
CA LYS A 514 13.81 -10.72 -25.19
C LYS A 514 14.07 -10.04 -23.83
N GLY A 515 13.03 -9.80 -23.04
CA GLY A 515 13.16 -9.17 -21.72
C GLY A 515 13.06 -10.16 -20.56
N PHE A 516 13.53 -9.76 -19.38
CA PHE A 516 13.24 -10.46 -18.12
C PHE A 516 12.54 -9.51 -17.16
N TRP A 517 11.31 -9.88 -16.79
CA TRP A 517 10.47 -9.12 -15.87
C TRP A 517 10.52 -9.79 -14.51
N GLN A 518 10.77 -9.01 -13.47
CA GLN A 518 10.79 -9.48 -12.10
C GLN A 518 10.04 -8.50 -11.22
N SER A 519 9.29 -9.00 -10.25
CA SER A 519 8.57 -8.14 -9.32
C SER A 519 8.63 -8.66 -7.90
N THR A 520 8.69 -7.74 -6.95
CA THR A 520 8.50 -8.02 -5.53
C THR A 520 7.16 -7.43 -5.11
N ALA A 521 6.15 -8.27 -4.92
CA ALA A 521 4.84 -7.87 -4.43
C ALA A 521 4.82 -7.79 -2.90
N TYR A 522 4.09 -6.83 -2.32
CA TYR A 522 3.91 -6.66 -0.88
C TYR A 522 2.43 -6.67 -0.51
N TRP A 523 2.06 -7.49 0.48
CA TRP A 523 0.68 -7.57 0.96
C TRP A 523 0.60 -7.93 2.44
N TYR A 524 -0.60 -7.80 3.00
CA TYR A 524 -0.95 -8.37 4.29
C TYR A 524 -1.89 -9.54 4.11
N GLU A 525 -1.67 -10.63 4.84
CA GLU A 525 -2.68 -11.67 5.05
C GLU A 525 -3.33 -11.50 6.41
N PHE A 526 -4.64 -11.73 6.46
CA PHE A 526 -5.44 -11.65 7.67
C PHE A 526 -5.85 -13.05 8.10
N PRO A 527 -5.87 -13.34 9.41
CA PRO A 527 -6.47 -14.57 9.90
C PRO A 527 -7.92 -14.67 9.43
N PRO A 528 -8.43 -15.90 9.21
CA PRO A 528 -9.84 -16.09 8.92
C PRO A 528 -10.69 -15.43 10.01
N PRO A 529 -11.86 -14.86 9.69
CA PRO A 529 -12.76 -14.32 10.69
C PRO A 529 -12.99 -15.38 11.77
N SER A 530 -12.82 -15.03 13.04
CA SER A 530 -13.17 -15.93 14.13
C SER A 530 -14.63 -16.34 13.94
N ARG A 531 -14.90 -17.62 13.67
CA ARG A 531 -16.26 -18.14 13.77
C ARG A 531 -16.73 -17.83 15.18
N GLU A 532 -17.78 -17.04 15.32
CA GLU A 532 -18.49 -16.95 16.59
C GLU A 532 -18.83 -18.38 17.00
N VAL A 533 -18.19 -18.85 18.07
CA VAL A 533 -18.61 -20.08 18.73
C VAL A 533 -19.92 -19.70 19.40
N GLY A 534 -21.04 -20.00 18.73
CA GLY A 534 -22.36 -19.88 19.32
C GLY A 534 -22.40 -20.67 20.63
N ASN A 535 -22.90 -20.00 21.66
CA ASN A 535 -23.04 -20.42 23.06
C ASN A 535 -23.29 -21.92 23.30
#